data_AF-A0A8H4CET4-F1
#
_entry.id   AF-A0A8H4CET4-F1
#
_cell.length_a   1.000
_cell.length_b   1.000
_cell.length_c   1.000
_cell.angle_alpha   90.00
_cell.angle_beta   90.00
_cell.angle_gamma   90.00
#
_symmetry.space_group_name_H-M   'P 1'
#
loop_
_entity.id
_entity.type
_entity.pdbx_description
1 polymer ?
#
loop_
_entity_poly.entity_id
_entity_poly.type
_entity_poly.pdbx_seq_one_letter_code
_entity_poly.pdbx_strand_id
1 'polypeptide(L)'
;MVFRDRTVMNSRQDRTFSLSSNVSTTTSPSNNSSGNSETHTVTVSIGGHTTGTVHRRPPKPMIVLFTQNRKTKRLALVTVDIDEDTEVNPDRCNCRRSGNDGASCTIAAMEQKRGTLNLVARRFESRDGDVDWNLAKLALGRQGEREYTGAVWKDVRRISIMFPTPKDRETFGGTPNLCQCASRTEAELANCLKERRHKGQLGLVREFGRQQLNEYHRERFGSQQDVVRGMRDDIR
;
A
#
# COMPACT_ATOMS: atom_id res chain seq x y z
N MET A 1 -32.53 34.48 39.59
CA MET A 1 -31.92 34.68 40.93
C MET A 1 -30.42 34.47 40.78
N VAL A 2 -29.66 35.56 40.82
CA VAL A 2 -28.19 35.55 40.83
C VAL A 2 -27.75 35.37 42.28
N PHE A 3 -26.74 34.54 42.57
CA PHE A 3 -25.62 34.91 43.45
C PHE A 3 -24.42 33.95 43.26
N ARG A 4 -23.25 34.55 43.56
CA ARG A 4 -21.90 34.32 43.06
C ARG A 4 -21.08 33.24 43.79
N ASP A 5 -20.09 32.75 43.03
CA ASP A 5 -18.69 32.37 43.35
C ASP A 5 -18.25 32.03 44.78
N ARG A 6 -17.52 30.90 44.86
CA ARG A 6 -16.31 30.78 45.69
C ARG A 6 -15.36 29.71 45.13
N THR A 7 -14.26 30.15 44.54
CA THR A 7 -13.07 29.34 44.25
C THR A 7 -12.40 28.87 45.54
N VAL A 8 -12.16 27.57 45.65
CA VAL A 8 -11.14 26.99 46.53
C VAL A 8 -10.37 25.94 45.72
N MET A 9 -9.11 26.25 45.44
CA MET A 9 -8.09 25.32 44.95
C MET A 9 -7.89 24.20 45.97
N ASN A 10 -8.03 22.94 45.55
CA ASN A 10 -7.43 21.83 46.29
C ASN A 10 -6.87 20.79 45.32
N SER A 11 -5.55 20.71 45.29
CA SER A 11 -4.76 19.78 44.49
C SER A 11 -4.94 18.35 45.00
N ARG A 12 -5.39 17.43 44.16
CA ARG A 12 -5.19 15.99 44.35
C ARG A 12 -4.87 15.29 43.03
N GLN A 13 -3.56 15.23 42.79
CA GLN A 13 -2.79 14.17 42.13
C GLN A 13 -3.54 13.22 41.19
N ASP A 14 -3.48 13.52 39.89
CA ASP A 14 -3.59 12.53 38.83
C ASP A 14 -2.49 11.47 39.00
N ARG A 15 -2.90 10.23 39.25
CA ARG A 15 -2.00 9.07 39.20
C ARG A 15 -1.82 8.67 37.74
N THR A 16 -0.85 9.30 37.09
CA THR A 16 -0.31 8.87 35.81
C THR A 16 0.50 7.60 36.01
N PHE A 17 0.06 6.49 35.41
CA PHE A 17 0.88 5.27 35.33
C PHE A 17 1.96 5.48 34.26
N SER A 18 3.17 5.81 34.70
CA SER A 18 4.37 5.83 33.85
C SER A 18 4.98 4.43 33.79
N LEU A 19 4.77 3.70 32.70
CA LEU A 19 5.56 2.51 32.38
C LEU A 19 6.93 2.96 31.85
N SER A 20 7.92 2.97 32.73
CA SER A 20 9.33 3.09 32.34
C SER A 20 9.75 1.82 31.59
N SER A 21 10.13 1.98 30.33
CA SER A 21 10.83 0.96 29.55
C SER A 21 12.25 1.46 29.31
N ASN A 22 13.22 0.94 30.07
CA ASN A 22 14.63 1.10 29.75
C ASN A 22 14.96 0.21 28.53
N VAL A 23 14.81 0.77 27.33
CA VAL A 23 15.51 0.32 26.12
C VAL A 23 16.12 1.57 25.50
N SER A 24 17.43 1.72 25.67
CA SER A 24 18.20 2.76 24.98
C SER A 24 18.37 2.38 23.51
N THR A 25 17.47 2.90 22.66
CA THR A 25 17.74 3.13 21.25
C THR A 25 17.33 4.57 20.95
N THR A 26 18.31 5.46 20.91
CA THR A 26 18.13 6.86 20.52
C THR A 26 17.87 6.94 19.02
N THR A 27 16.61 7.07 18.62
CA THR A 27 16.26 7.67 17.32
C THR A 27 15.01 8.53 17.51
N SER A 28 15.24 9.79 17.84
CA SER A 28 14.24 10.85 17.71
C SER A 28 14.17 11.26 16.23
N PRO A 29 13.00 11.24 15.57
CA PRO A 29 12.83 11.95 14.31
C PRO A 29 12.50 13.42 14.63
N SER A 30 13.40 14.33 14.28
CA SER A 30 13.09 15.77 14.23
C SER A 30 12.93 16.23 12.78
N ASN A 31 11.84 16.97 12.58
CA ASN A 31 11.16 17.35 11.33
C ASN A 31 11.89 18.33 10.38
N ASN A 32 11.32 18.40 9.18
CA ASN A 32 11.25 19.52 8.22
C ASN A 32 12.40 19.76 7.24
N SER A 33 12.24 19.23 6.02
CA SER A 33 12.50 19.96 4.78
C SER A 33 11.71 19.33 3.62
N SER A 34 11.11 20.19 2.81
CA SER A 34 10.42 19.85 1.56
C SER A 34 11.40 19.28 0.54
N GLY A 35 11.27 17.99 0.23
CA GLY A 35 12.07 17.31 -0.79
C GLY A 35 11.62 15.87 -0.94
N ASN A 36 11.47 15.40 -2.17
CA ASN A 36 10.81 14.15 -2.55
C ASN A 36 11.62 12.86 -2.27
N SER A 37 12.46 12.84 -1.24
CA SER A 37 13.36 11.74 -0.85
C SER A 37 13.65 11.95 0.64
N GLU A 38 13.47 11.06 1.61
CA GLU A 38 13.89 9.68 1.73
C GLU A 38 13.09 9.09 2.91
N THR A 39 12.28 8.04 2.71
CA THR A 39 11.78 7.19 3.81
C THR A 39 12.27 5.75 3.68
N HIS A 40 13.22 5.51 2.76
CA HIS A 40 13.68 4.18 2.37
C HIS A 40 15.17 3.95 2.62
N THR A 41 15.93 4.97 3.03
CA THR A 41 17.31 4.86 3.52
C THR A 41 17.31 5.08 5.04
N VAL A 42 17.81 4.10 5.79
CA VAL A 42 18.03 4.24 7.24
C VAL A 42 19.52 4.18 7.50
N THR A 43 20.09 5.25 8.03
CA THR A 43 21.48 5.26 8.48
C THR A 43 21.56 4.55 9.83
N VAL A 44 22.31 3.45 9.89
CA VAL A 44 22.58 2.69 11.11
C VAL A 44 24.01 2.96 11.58
N SER A 45 24.20 3.18 12.88
CA SER A 45 25.54 3.28 13.48
C SER A 45 26.05 1.88 13.78
N ILE A 46 27.19 1.48 13.19
CA ILE A 46 27.83 0.17 13.39
C ILE A 46 29.03 0.33 14.33
N GLY A 47 28.91 1.14 15.38
CA GLY A 47 29.98 1.37 16.36
C GLY A 47 31.25 2.01 15.78
N GLY A 48 32.12 2.51 16.68
CA GLY A 48 33.49 2.94 16.34
C GLY A 48 33.64 4.04 15.27
N HIS A 49 32.65 4.93 15.11
CA HIS A 49 32.59 5.98 14.08
C HIS A 49 32.17 5.53 12.66
N THR A 50 31.67 4.31 12.49
CA THR A 50 31.16 3.85 11.19
C THR A 50 29.64 3.94 11.10
N THR A 51 29.13 4.57 10.04
CA THR A 51 27.72 4.60 9.69
C THR A 51 27.50 3.77 8.42
N GLY A 52 26.47 2.92 8.43
CA GLY A 52 26.03 2.15 7.25
C GLY A 52 24.65 2.64 6.80
N THR A 53 24.37 2.57 5.50
CA THR A 53 23.05 2.88 4.95
C THR A 53 22.28 1.59 4.67
N VAL A 54 21.03 1.52 5.12
CA VAL A 54 20.12 0.39 4.86
C VAL A 54 19.01 0.84 3.92
N HIS A 55 19.00 0.29 2.70
CA HIS A 55 17.90 0.48 1.76
C HIS A 55 16.76 -0.49 2.07
N ARG A 56 15.65 0.03 2.59
CA ARG A 56 14.41 -0.71 2.84
C ARG A 56 13.55 -0.74 1.58
N ARG A 57 13.12 -1.94 1.19
CA ARG A 57 12.21 -2.12 0.06
C ARG A 57 10.90 -1.37 0.33
N PRO A 58 10.39 -0.56 -0.61
CA PRO A 58 9.14 0.17 -0.42
C PRO A 58 7.97 -0.82 -0.24
N PRO A 59 6.98 -0.49 0.60
CA PRO A 59 5.80 -1.31 0.74
C PRO A 59 5.00 -1.31 -0.56
N LYS A 60 4.46 -2.46 -0.95
CA LYS A 60 3.52 -2.53 -2.07
C LYS A 60 2.31 -1.62 -1.76
N PRO A 61 1.81 -0.84 -2.75
CA PRO A 61 0.51 -0.20 -2.61
C PRO A 61 -0.57 -1.24 -2.32
N MET A 62 -1.64 -0.85 -1.64
CA MET A 62 -2.72 -1.77 -1.30
C MET A 62 -4.08 -1.10 -1.43
N ILE A 63 -5.08 -1.89 -1.84
CA ILE A 63 -6.48 -1.52 -1.69
C ILE A 63 -6.95 -2.01 -0.33
N VAL A 64 -7.68 -1.14 0.37
CA VAL A 64 -8.35 -1.48 1.63
C VAL A 64 -9.85 -1.42 1.40
N LEU A 65 -10.52 -2.54 1.63
CA LEU A 65 -11.96 -2.69 1.49
C LEU A 65 -12.59 -2.86 2.87
N PHE A 66 -13.55 -2.00 3.14
CA PHE A 66 -14.42 -2.06 4.31
C PHE A 66 -15.64 -2.91 3.91
N THR A 67 -15.73 -4.11 4.46
CA THR A 67 -16.72 -5.11 4.02
C THR A 67 -17.62 -5.55 5.16
N GLN A 68 -18.86 -5.89 4.82
CA GLN A 68 -19.79 -6.55 5.72
C GLN A 68 -20.34 -7.81 5.06
N ASN A 69 -20.30 -8.93 5.77
CA ASN A 69 -20.96 -10.14 5.30
C ASN A 69 -22.48 -9.95 5.36
N ARG A 70 -23.18 -10.11 4.22
CA ARG A 70 -24.63 -9.87 4.14
C ARG A 70 -25.45 -10.80 5.05
N LYS A 71 -24.99 -12.03 5.27
CA LYS A 71 -25.66 -13.06 6.08
C LYS A 71 -25.36 -12.90 7.56
N THR A 72 -24.07 -12.84 7.91
CA THR A 72 -23.64 -12.83 9.32
C THR A 72 -23.53 -11.44 9.93
N LYS A 73 -23.66 -10.38 9.11
CA LYS A 73 -23.46 -8.96 9.48
C LYS A 73 -22.09 -8.62 10.05
N ARG A 74 -21.16 -9.58 10.06
CA ARG A 74 -19.78 -9.36 10.51
C ARG A 74 -19.05 -8.39 9.61
N LEU A 75 -18.44 -7.39 10.23
CA LEU A 75 -17.54 -6.45 9.59
C LEU A 75 -16.17 -7.09 9.39
N ALA A 76 -15.53 -6.77 8.28
CA ALA A 76 -14.15 -7.15 8.04
C ALA A 76 -13.43 -6.06 7.23
N LEU A 77 -12.16 -5.87 7.56
CA LEU A 77 -11.22 -5.13 6.75
C LEU A 77 -10.51 -6.11 5.82
N VAL A 78 -10.57 -5.90 4.52
CA VAL A 78 -9.85 -6.71 3.53
C VAL A 78 -8.79 -5.85 2.88
N THR A 79 -7.53 -6.29 2.91
CA THR A 79 -6.44 -5.63 2.20
C THR A 79 -5.97 -6.49 1.05
N VAL A 80 -5.63 -5.87 -0.08
CA VAL A 80 -5.09 -6.54 -1.26
C VAL A 80 -3.87 -5.77 -1.72
N ASP A 81 -2.71 -6.39 -1.72
CA ASP A 81 -1.51 -5.76 -2.25
C ASP A 81 -1.63 -5.65 -3.78
N ILE A 82 -1.25 -4.50 -4.31
CA ILE A 82 -1.17 -4.21 -5.73
C ILE A 82 0.28 -4.32 -6.15
N ASP A 83 0.54 -5.12 -7.18
CA ASP A 83 1.81 -5.11 -7.89
C ASP A 83 1.59 -4.96 -9.39
N GLU A 84 2.69 -5.03 -10.14
CA GLU A 84 2.74 -4.82 -11.59
C GLU A 84 1.83 -5.77 -12.37
N ASP A 85 1.57 -6.96 -11.82
CA ASP A 85 0.75 -8.00 -12.44
C ASP A 85 -0.72 -7.92 -12.01
N THR A 86 -1.07 -7.07 -11.04
CA THR A 86 -2.46 -6.85 -10.61
C THR A 86 -3.20 -5.98 -11.63
N GLU A 87 -4.30 -6.50 -12.18
CA GLU A 87 -5.10 -5.79 -13.18
C GLU A 87 -6.60 -6.13 -13.10
N VAL A 88 -7.43 -5.27 -13.68
CA VAL A 88 -8.84 -5.59 -13.92
C VAL A 88 -8.95 -6.46 -15.17
N ASN A 89 -9.53 -7.64 -15.05
CA ASN A 89 -9.85 -8.50 -16.18
C ASN A 89 -11.34 -8.33 -16.60
N PRO A 90 -11.62 -7.74 -17.78
CA PRO A 90 -12.98 -7.55 -18.27
C PRO A 90 -13.68 -8.85 -18.73
N ASP A 91 -12.93 -9.92 -19.00
CA ASP A 91 -13.51 -11.20 -19.42
C ASP A 91 -14.21 -11.90 -18.24
N ARG A 92 -13.79 -11.64 -17.00
CA ARG A 92 -14.36 -12.26 -15.79
C ARG A 92 -15.74 -11.72 -15.41
N CYS A 93 -16.01 -10.45 -15.70
CA CYS A 93 -17.32 -9.81 -15.51
C CYS A 93 -18.25 -10.00 -16.71
N ASN A 94 -17.76 -10.62 -17.80
CA ASN A 94 -18.45 -10.65 -19.08
C ASN A 94 -18.83 -9.23 -19.57
N CYS A 95 -17.94 -8.27 -19.31
CA CYS A 95 -18.17 -6.86 -19.59
C CYS A 95 -18.49 -6.59 -21.08
N ARG A 96 -18.13 -7.51 -22.00
CA ARG A 96 -18.47 -7.46 -23.43
C ARG A 96 -19.97 -7.48 -23.72
N ARG A 97 -20.80 -8.00 -22.80
CA ARG A 97 -22.27 -7.97 -22.94
C ARG A 97 -22.89 -6.63 -22.56
N SER A 98 -22.12 -5.74 -21.95
CA SER A 98 -22.54 -4.43 -21.44
C SER A 98 -22.26 -3.29 -22.45
N GLY A 99 -22.39 -3.58 -23.75
CA GLY A 99 -21.95 -2.72 -24.85
C GLY A 99 -20.62 -3.18 -25.45
N ASN A 100 -20.30 -2.73 -26.68
CA ASN A 100 -19.09 -3.13 -27.42
C ASN A 100 -17.80 -2.82 -26.63
N ASP A 101 -17.79 -1.71 -25.90
CA ASP A 101 -16.70 -1.27 -25.03
C ASP A 101 -16.92 -1.64 -23.54
N GLY A 102 -18.02 -2.31 -23.20
CA GLY A 102 -18.36 -2.65 -21.82
C GLY A 102 -18.56 -1.46 -20.88
N ALA A 103 -18.82 -0.25 -21.40
CA ALA A 103 -18.99 0.96 -20.61
C ALA A 103 -20.14 0.90 -19.59
N SER A 104 -21.16 0.05 -19.82
CA SER A 104 -22.27 -0.12 -18.87
C SER A 104 -22.00 -1.18 -17.78
N CYS A 105 -20.82 -1.80 -17.75
CA CYS A 105 -20.52 -2.80 -16.73
C CYS A 105 -20.20 -2.18 -15.36
N THR A 106 -20.89 -2.65 -14.33
CA THR A 106 -20.71 -2.21 -12.94
C THR A 106 -19.72 -3.06 -12.15
N ILE A 107 -19.18 -4.15 -12.74
CA ILE A 107 -18.28 -5.07 -12.04
C ILE A 107 -16.84 -4.87 -12.51
N ALA A 108 -15.92 -4.77 -11.56
CA ALA A 108 -14.48 -4.92 -11.81
C ALA A 108 -14.00 -6.22 -11.15
N ALA A 109 -13.31 -7.05 -11.91
CA ALA A 109 -12.68 -8.26 -11.39
C ALA A 109 -11.16 -8.08 -11.40
N MET A 110 -10.56 -7.99 -10.23
CA MET A 110 -9.12 -7.88 -10.06
C MET A 110 -8.50 -9.26 -9.91
N GLU A 111 -7.39 -9.48 -10.60
CA GLU A 111 -6.59 -10.70 -10.52
C GLU A 111 -5.13 -10.43 -10.87
N GLN A 112 -4.25 -11.40 -10.60
CA GLN A 112 -2.84 -11.36 -11.00
C GLN A 112 -2.57 -12.34 -12.13
N LYS A 113 -1.82 -11.89 -13.15
CA LYS A 113 -1.46 -12.70 -14.33
C LYS A 113 -2.64 -13.52 -14.86
N ARG A 114 -3.77 -12.85 -15.07
CA ARG A 114 -5.02 -13.45 -15.56
C ARG A 114 -5.58 -14.61 -14.70
N GLY A 115 -5.29 -14.61 -13.40
CA GLY A 115 -5.75 -15.60 -12.42
C GLY A 115 -4.85 -16.84 -12.30
N THR A 116 -3.64 -16.79 -12.86
CA THR A 116 -2.63 -17.84 -12.69
C THR A 116 -1.92 -17.75 -11.34
N LEU A 117 -1.85 -16.55 -10.76
CA LEU A 117 -1.28 -16.29 -9.44
C LEU A 117 -2.37 -15.91 -8.42
N ASN A 118 -2.08 -16.20 -7.14
CA ASN A 118 -2.91 -15.77 -6.02
C ASN A 118 -2.59 -14.32 -5.66
N LEU A 119 -3.62 -13.51 -5.44
CA LEU A 119 -3.51 -12.19 -4.85
C LEU A 119 -2.96 -12.31 -3.42
N VAL A 120 -2.08 -11.38 -3.05
CA VAL A 120 -1.66 -11.22 -1.65
C VAL A 120 -2.75 -10.44 -0.92
N ALA A 121 -3.67 -11.18 -0.31
CA ALA A 121 -4.80 -10.63 0.41
C ALA A 121 -4.73 -10.95 1.91
N ARG A 122 -5.29 -10.05 2.71
CA ARG A 122 -5.53 -10.28 4.14
C ARG A 122 -6.95 -9.89 4.50
N ARG A 123 -7.53 -10.58 5.46
CA ARG A 123 -8.87 -10.34 5.98
C ARG A 123 -8.84 -10.31 7.50
N PHE A 124 -9.10 -9.14 8.04
CA PHE A 124 -9.21 -8.89 9.47
C PHE A 124 -10.69 -8.89 9.81
N GLU A 125 -11.18 -9.97 10.42
CA GLU A 125 -12.54 -10.00 10.96
C GLU A 125 -12.60 -9.14 12.22
N SER A 126 -13.61 -8.27 12.28
CA SER A 126 -13.88 -7.50 13.50
C SER A 126 -14.45 -8.43 14.58
N ARG A 127 -13.92 -8.33 15.80
CA ARG A 127 -14.44 -9.01 16.99
C ARG A 127 -15.36 -8.08 17.78
N ASP A 128 -14.97 -6.81 17.89
CA ASP A 128 -15.64 -5.78 18.68
C ASP A 128 -16.29 -4.68 17.83
N GLY A 129 -16.91 -5.07 16.71
CA GLY A 129 -17.66 -4.15 15.84
C GLY A 129 -16.80 -3.03 15.24
N ASP A 130 -17.25 -1.79 15.37
CA ASP A 130 -16.63 -0.62 14.73
C ASP A 130 -15.24 -0.29 15.30
N VAL A 131 -14.97 -0.64 16.56
CA VAL A 131 -13.69 -0.35 17.22
C VAL A 131 -12.54 -1.08 16.52
N ASP A 132 -12.78 -2.32 16.12
CA ASP A 132 -11.83 -3.15 15.37
C ASP A 132 -11.76 -2.81 13.88
N TRP A 133 -12.68 -1.99 13.39
CA TRP A 133 -12.86 -1.67 11.98
C TRP A 133 -12.15 -0.37 11.60
N ASN A 134 -10.85 -0.27 11.93
CA ASN A 134 -10.03 0.91 11.69
C ASN A 134 -8.70 0.58 10.98
N LEU A 135 -8.10 1.60 10.35
CA LEU A 135 -6.84 1.46 9.62
C LEU A 135 -5.60 1.35 10.52
N ALA A 136 -5.69 1.73 11.81
CA ALA A 136 -4.55 1.67 12.72
C ALA A 136 -4.02 0.24 12.87
N LYS A 137 -4.87 -0.77 12.72
CA LYS A 137 -4.48 -2.20 12.67
C LYS A 137 -3.46 -2.52 11.58
N LEU A 138 -3.46 -1.78 10.46
CA LEU A 138 -2.49 -1.97 9.38
C LEU A 138 -1.10 -1.40 9.74
N ALA A 139 -1.07 -0.35 10.55
CA ALA A 139 0.19 0.24 11.04
C ALA A 139 0.77 -0.56 12.21
N LEU A 140 -0.08 -0.94 13.18
CA LEU A 140 0.32 -1.66 14.40
C LEU A 140 0.56 -3.16 14.15
N GLY A 141 -0.21 -3.79 13.25
CA GLY A 141 -0.05 -5.20 12.90
C GLY A 141 1.29 -5.52 12.23
N ARG A 142 1.94 -4.52 11.62
CA ARG A 142 3.32 -4.66 11.12
C ARG A 142 4.35 -4.73 12.26
N GLN A 143 4.00 -4.28 13.46
CA GLN A 143 4.86 -4.28 14.65
C GLN A 143 4.53 -5.41 15.63
N GLY A 144 3.31 -5.97 15.60
CA GLY A 144 2.84 -7.08 16.45
C GLY A 144 2.33 -8.28 15.63
N GLU A 145 3.21 -9.25 15.42
CA GLU A 145 3.24 -10.16 14.26
C GLU A 145 2.12 -11.22 14.16
N ARG A 146 1.33 -11.47 15.22
CA ARG A 146 0.40 -12.63 15.25
C ARG A 146 -0.92 -12.38 14.54
N GLU A 147 -1.59 -11.26 14.78
CA GLU A 147 -2.89 -10.95 14.15
C GLU A 147 -2.71 -10.68 12.65
N TYR A 148 -1.66 -9.95 12.28
CA TYR A 148 -1.33 -9.67 10.89
C TYR A 148 -0.95 -10.92 10.08
N THR A 149 -0.19 -11.84 10.69
CA THR A 149 0.13 -13.13 10.06
C THR A 149 -1.09 -14.06 10.02
N GLY A 150 -1.94 -14.03 11.05
CA GLY A 150 -3.19 -14.80 11.11
C GLY A 150 -4.25 -14.32 10.11
N ALA A 151 -4.22 -13.06 9.70
CA ALA A 151 -5.17 -12.47 8.76
C ALA A 151 -4.93 -12.85 7.30
N VAL A 152 -3.88 -13.61 6.97
CA VAL A 152 -3.57 -14.01 5.58
C VAL A 152 -4.75 -14.77 4.97
N TRP A 153 -5.31 -14.21 3.89
CA TRP A 153 -6.37 -14.84 3.14
C TRP A 153 -5.76 -15.63 1.98
N LYS A 154 -5.58 -16.93 2.21
CA LYS A 154 -4.93 -17.84 1.26
C LYS A 154 -5.81 -18.13 0.04
N ASP A 155 -5.16 -18.46 -1.07
CA ASP A 155 -5.78 -18.96 -2.31
C ASP A 155 -6.78 -18.02 -2.98
N VAL A 156 -6.63 -16.71 -2.75
CA VAL A 156 -7.46 -15.68 -3.36
C VAL A 156 -6.97 -15.40 -4.77
N ARG A 157 -7.53 -16.08 -5.78
CA ARG A 157 -7.16 -15.84 -7.18
C ARG A 157 -7.76 -14.55 -7.77
N ARG A 158 -8.89 -14.11 -7.24
CA ARG A 158 -9.69 -13.03 -7.81
C ARG A 158 -10.54 -12.34 -6.75
N ILE A 159 -10.65 -11.02 -6.86
CA ILE A 159 -11.60 -10.21 -6.10
C ILE A 159 -12.50 -9.48 -7.09
N SER A 160 -13.81 -9.66 -6.96
CA SER A 160 -14.80 -8.97 -7.77
C SER A 160 -15.51 -7.91 -6.94
N ILE A 161 -15.49 -6.67 -7.43
CA ILE A 161 -16.12 -5.51 -6.81
C ILE A 161 -17.28 -5.10 -7.71
N MET A 162 -18.48 -5.01 -7.12
CA MET A 162 -19.65 -4.48 -7.78
C MET A 162 -19.84 -3.04 -7.32
N PHE A 163 -19.80 -2.11 -8.27
CA PHE A 163 -19.96 -0.69 -8.05
C PHE A 163 -21.43 -0.28 -8.17
N PRO A 164 -21.85 0.82 -7.51
CA PRO A 164 -23.21 1.34 -7.63
C PRO A 164 -23.52 1.78 -9.07
N THR A 165 -22.56 2.41 -9.75
CA THR A 165 -22.72 2.86 -11.13
C THR A 165 -21.56 2.40 -12.03
N PRO A 166 -21.78 2.31 -13.36
CA PRO A 166 -20.69 2.03 -14.29
C PRO A 166 -19.61 3.11 -14.27
N LYS A 167 -19.97 4.37 -13.98
CA LYS A 167 -19.02 5.49 -13.88
C LYS A 167 -18.05 5.33 -12.70
N ASP A 168 -18.54 4.81 -11.56
CA ASP A 168 -17.67 4.51 -10.42
C ASP A 168 -16.69 3.38 -10.74
N ARG A 169 -17.18 2.34 -11.43
CA ARG A 169 -16.35 1.24 -11.94
C ARG A 169 -15.30 1.75 -12.92
N GLU A 170 -15.67 2.63 -13.84
CA GLU A 170 -14.77 3.28 -14.80
C GLU A 170 -13.69 4.10 -14.09
N THR A 171 -14.07 4.88 -13.08
CA THR A 171 -13.11 5.66 -12.27
C THR A 171 -12.08 4.75 -11.60
N PHE A 172 -12.53 3.61 -11.09
CA PHE A 172 -11.66 2.63 -10.44
C PHE A 172 -10.72 1.91 -11.42
N GLY A 173 -11.28 1.31 -12.48
CA GLY A 173 -10.57 0.35 -13.34
C GLY A 173 -10.44 0.73 -14.82
N GLY A 174 -10.88 1.93 -15.21
CA GLY A 174 -10.99 2.38 -16.60
C GLY A 174 -12.22 1.80 -17.33
N THR A 175 -12.40 2.12 -18.60
CA THR A 175 -13.42 1.49 -19.45
C THR A 175 -12.88 0.16 -20.00
N PRO A 176 -13.63 -0.96 -19.91
CA PRO A 176 -13.22 -2.21 -20.56
C PRO A 176 -12.90 -2.01 -22.04
N ASN A 177 -12.02 -2.85 -22.60
CA ASN A 177 -11.75 -2.92 -24.06
C ASN A 177 -11.33 -1.61 -24.77
N LEU A 178 -11.24 -0.47 -24.08
CA LEU A 178 -10.91 0.83 -24.64
C LEU A 178 -9.39 1.08 -24.66
N CYS A 179 -8.68 0.54 -23.68
CA CYS A 179 -7.23 0.69 -23.57
C CYS A 179 -6.48 -0.20 -24.59
N GLN A 180 -6.17 0.36 -25.76
CA GLN A 180 -5.34 -0.31 -26.78
C GLN A 180 -3.90 0.22 -26.83
N CYS A 181 -3.48 0.99 -25.82
CA CYS A 181 -2.15 1.59 -25.77
C CYS A 181 -1.07 0.52 -25.62
N ALA A 182 -0.17 0.41 -26.60
CA ALA A 182 1.10 -0.29 -26.46
C ALA A 182 2.15 0.69 -25.91
N SER A 183 2.06 1.03 -24.61
CA SER A 183 3.00 1.96 -23.98
C SER A 183 4.43 1.41 -24.05
N ARG A 184 5.30 2.03 -24.85
CA ARG A 184 6.72 1.71 -25.01
C ARG A 184 7.61 2.72 -24.31
N THR A 185 7.15 3.96 -24.15
CA THR A 185 7.85 5.03 -23.44
C THR A 185 7.12 5.48 -22.18
N GLU A 186 7.84 6.14 -21.26
CA GLU A 186 7.23 6.73 -20.05
C GLU A 186 6.19 7.80 -20.40
N ALA A 187 6.43 8.59 -21.46
CA ALA A 187 5.48 9.60 -21.93
C ALA A 187 4.18 8.98 -22.44
N GLU A 188 4.26 7.89 -23.23
CA GLU A 188 3.08 7.16 -23.71
C GLU A 188 2.30 6.52 -22.55
N LEU A 189 3.02 6.00 -21.55
CA LEU A 189 2.39 5.45 -20.35
C LEU A 189 1.68 6.53 -19.54
N ALA A 190 2.33 7.70 -19.34
CA ALA A 190 1.75 8.83 -18.66
C ALA A 190 0.49 9.34 -19.39
N ASN A 191 0.52 9.45 -20.72
CA ASN A 191 -0.64 9.82 -21.52
C ASN A 191 -1.79 8.79 -21.37
N CYS A 192 -1.47 7.48 -21.39
CA CYS A 192 -2.46 6.43 -21.20
C CYS A 192 -3.14 6.48 -19.82
N LEU A 193 -2.36 6.72 -18.76
CA LEU A 193 -2.83 6.62 -17.38
C LEU A 193 -3.38 7.94 -16.83
N LYS A 194 -2.73 9.06 -17.10
CA LYS A 194 -3.05 10.37 -16.51
C LYS A 194 -4.03 11.15 -17.37
N GLU A 195 -3.71 11.32 -18.66
CA GLU A 195 -4.52 12.12 -19.58
C GLU A 195 -5.78 11.39 -20.00
N ARG A 196 -5.63 10.15 -20.51
CA ARG A 196 -6.76 9.36 -21.01
C ARG A 196 -7.45 8.50 -19.96
N ARG A 197 -6.84 8.30 -18.79
CA ARG A 197 -7.35 7.46 -17.67
C ARG A 197 -7.86 6.08 -18.08
N HIS A 198 -7.27 5.48 -19.12
CA HIS A 198 -7.73 4.22 -19.69
C HIS A 198 -7.74 3.02 -18.72
N LYS A 199 -6.93 3.07 -17.64
CA LYS A 199 -6.82 2.02 -16.62
C LYS A 199 -7.34 2.46 -15.24
N GLY A 200 -8.03 3.60 -15.18
CA GLY A 200 -8.57 4.17 -13.94
C GLY A 200 -7.52 4.41 -12.85
N GLN A 201 -8.00 4.57 -11.62
CA GLN A 201 -7.16 4.74 -10.43
C GLN A 201 -6.27 3.53 -10.16
N LEU A 202 -6.73 2.30 -10.41
CA LEU A 202 -5.92 1.10 -10.20
C LEU A 202 -4.65 1.13 -11.05
N GLY A 203 -4.75 1.54 -12.32
CA GLY A 203 -3.60 1.67 -13.21
C GLY A 203 -2.59 2.71 -12.73
N LEU A 204 -3.06 3.83 -12.19
CA LEU A 204 -2.21 4.88 -11.61
C LEU A 204 -1.46 4.38 -10.37
N VAL A 205 -2.16 3.73 -9.43
CA VAL A 205 -1.57 3.20 -8.19
C VAL A 205 -0.55 2.10 -8.50
N ARG A 206 -0.85 1.24 -9.48
CA ARG A 206 0.09 0.22 -9.94
C ARG A 206 1.37 0.82 -10.49
N GLU A 207 1.25 1.84 -11.33
CA GLU A 207 2.40 2.53 -11.90
C GLU A 207 3.23 3.24 -10.84
N PHE A 208 2.58 3.87 -9.86
CA PHE A 208 3.25 4.46 -8.71
C PHE A 208 4.06 3.41 -7.92
N GLY A 209 3.49 2.23 -7.66
CA GLY A 209 4.19 1.13 -7.01
C GLY A 209 5.40 0.64 -7.80
N ARG A 210 5.27 0.52 -9.13
CA ARG A 210 6.37 0.16 -10.04
C ARG A 210 7.50 1.19 -9.97
N GLN A 211 7.18 2.48 -10.01
CA GLN A 211 8.17 3.56 -9.94
C GLN A 211 8.96 3.51 -8.63
N GLN A 212 8.28 3.38 -7.48
CA GLN A 212 8.95 3.23 -6.19
C GLN A 212 9.88 2.02 -6.15
N LEU A 213 9.44 0.88 -6.70
CA LEU A 213 10.26 -0.33 -6.72
C LEU A 213 11.50 -0.17 -7.60
N ASN A 214 11.37 0.49 -8.75
CA ASN A 214 12.49 0.78 -9.64
C ASN A 214 13.48 1.74 -9.02
N GLU A 215 13.00 2.80 -8.37
CA GLU A 215 13.85 3.74 -7.64
C GLU A 215 14.65 3.05 -6.54
N TYR A 216 13.97 2.20 -5.76
CA TYR A 216 14.63 1.35 -4.77
C TYR A 216 15.73 0.46 -5.38
N HIS A 217 15.46 -0.17 -6.52
CA HIS A 217 16.45 -1.00 -7.21
C HIS A 217 17.63 -0.17 -7.72
N ARG A 218 17.38 1.02 -8.27
CA ARG A 218 18.41 1.95 -8.73
C ARG A 218 19.32 2.39 -7.57
N GLU A 219 18.76 2.74 -6.42
CA GLU A 219 19.54 3.14 -5.25
C GLU A 219 20.35 1.98 -4.66
N ARG A 220 19.72 0.80 -4.53
CA ARG A 220 20.34 -0.37 -3.90
C ARG A 220 21.44 -1.00 -4.76
N PHE A 221 21.27 -1.03 -6.08
CA PHE A 221 22.16 -1.74 -6.99
C PHE A 221 22.97 -0.81 -7.91
N GLY A 222 22.56 0.43 -8.12
CA GLY A 222 23.30 1.40 -8.93
C GLY A 222 24.63 1.84 -8.32
N SER A 223 24.81 1.67 -7.01
CA SER A 223 26.07 1.89 -6.29
C SER A 223 27.01 0.68 -6.30
N GLN A 224 26.54 -0.51 -6.70
CA GLN A 224 27.37 -1.69 -6.95
C GLN A 224 27.86 -1.67 -8.41
N GLN A 225 28.66 -0.67 -8.79
CA GLN A 225 29.46 -0.79 -10.01
C GLN A 225 30.48 -1.93 -9.83
N ASP A 226 30.59 -2.80 -10.84
CA ASP A 226 31.54 -3.91 -10.89
C ASP A 226 32.94 -3.45 -10.47
N VAL A 227 33.43 -3.98 -9.35
CA VAL A 227 34.85 -3.86 -8.99
C VAL A 227 35.62 -4.72 -9.98
N VAL A 228 35.97 -4.16 -11.13
CA VAL A 228 36.96 -4.74 -12.03
C VAL A 228 38.28 -4.74 -11.26
N ARG A 229 38.64 -5.89 -10.67
CA ARG A 229 40.01 -6.12 -10.21
C ARG A 229 40.90 -6.04 -11.44
N GLY A 230 41.55 -4.88 -11.64
CA GLY A 230 42.64 -4.78 -12.60
C GLY A 230 43.66 -5.87 -12.30
N MET A 231 43.90 -6.75 -13.26
CA MET A 231 45.03 -7.66 -13.23
C MET A 231 46.29 -6.78 -13.14
N ARG A 232 47.12 -7.03 -12.13
CA ARG A 232 48.51 -6.56 -12.13
C ARG A 232 49.21 -7.32 -13.24
N ASP A 233 49.62 -6.60 -14.28
CA ASP A 233 50.65 -7.06 -15.20
C ASP A 233 51.99 -7.00 -14.46
N ASP A 234 52.37 -8.10 -13.82
CA ASP A 234 53.75 -8.32 -13.40
C ASP A 234 54.54 -8.83 -14.63
N ILE A 235 55.05 -7.89 -15.42
CA ILE A 235 56.06 -8.17 -16.45
C ILE A 235 57.41 -8.26 -15.75
N ARG A 236 58.07 -9.42 -15.89
CA ARG A 236 59.48 -9.64 -15.56
C ARG A 236 60.28 -9.83 -16.84
#